data_AF-A0A3L7SZ29-F1
#
_entry.id   AF-A0A3L7SZ29-F1
#
_cell.length_a   1.000
_cell.length_b   1.000
_cell.length_c   1.000
_cell.angle_alpha   90.00
_cell.angle_beta   90.00
_cell.angle_gamma   90.00
#
_symmetry.space_group_name_H-M   'P 1'
#
loop_
_entity.id
_entity.type
_entity.pdbx_description
1 polymer ?
#
loop_
_entity_poly.entity_id
_entity_poly.type
_entity_poly.pdbx_seq_one_letter_code
_entity_poly.pdbx_strand_id
1 'polypeptide(L)' 'FKTREDARLAIFEWIEVWYQRTRIHGSLGYVSPETFEAAARVG' A
#
# COMPACT_ATOMS: atom_id res chain seq x y z
N PHE A 1 21.28 -1.67 4.56
CA PHE A 1 21.10 -0.33 5.15
C PHE A 1 22.38 0.08 5.84
N LYS A 2 22.86 1.31 5.63
CA LYS A 2 24.12 1.77 6.23
C LYS A 2 23.90 2.40 7.60
N THR A 3 22.72 2.98 7.81
CA THR A 3 22.28 3.51 9.11
C THR A 3 20.91 2.93 9.51
N ARG A 4 20.56 3.08 10.79
CA ARG A 4 19.23 2.75 11.29
C ARG A 4 18.15 3.66 10.69
N GLU A 5 18.50 4.90 10.37
CA GLU A 5 17.61 5.85 9.72
C GLU A 5 17.29 5.44 8.29
N ASP A 6 18.28 4.97 7.52
CA ASP A 6 18.06 4.43 6.17
C ASP A 6 17.09 3.25 6.20
N ALA A 7 17.25 2.35 7.17
CA ALA A 7 16.37 1.20 7.34
C ALA A 7 14.95 1.64 7.69
N ARG A 8 14.81 2.62 8.60
CA ARG A 8 13.51 3.17 8.99
C ARG A 8 12.79 3.80 7.80
N LEU A 9 13.51 4.55 6.96
CA LEU A 9 12.95 5.19 5.78
C LEU A 9 12.49 4.15 4.75
N ALA A 10 13.33 3.15 4.47
CA ALA A 10 12.96 2.10 3.51
C ALA A 10 11.77 1.26 3.98
N ILE A 11 11.65 0.98 5.28
CA ILE A 11 10.46 0.33 5.85
C ILE A 11 9.23 1.21 5.68
N PHE A 12 9.34 2.51 6.01
CA PHE A 12 8.23 3.45 5.86
C PHE A 12 7.76 3.54 4.40
N GLU A 13 8.69 3.69 3.46
CA GLU A 13 8.39 3.73 2.02
C GLU A 13 7.73 2.42 1.56
N TRP A 14 8.25 1.28 1.98
CA TRP A 14 7.65 -0.01 1.64
C TRP A 14 6.24 -0.16 2.20
N ILE A 15 5.99 0.26 3.44
CA ILE A 15 4.66 0.18 4.05
C ILE A 15 3.69 1.11 3.31
N GLU A 16 4.01 2.40 3.18
CA GLU A 16 3.07 3.42 2.71
C GLU A 16 2.86 3.39 1.18
N VAL A 17 3.92 3.14 0.41
CA VAL A 17 3.87 3.24 -1.05
C VAL A 17 3.53 1.90 -1.69
N TRP A 18 4.00 0.79 -1.11
CA TRP A 18 3.77 -0.54 -1.68
C TRP A 18 2.73 -1.32 -0.89
N TYR A 19 3.05 -1.73 0.33
CA TYR A 19 2.27 -2.71 1.06
C TYR A 19 0.81 -2.27 1.25
N GLN A 20 0.58 -1.07 1.78
CA GLN A 20 -0.78 -0.57 2.05
C GLN A 20 -1.61 -0.37 0.78
N ARG A 21 -0.97 -0.01 -0.34
CA ARG A 21 -1.64 0.20 -1.62
C ARG A 21 -1.99 -1.11 -2.34
N THR A 22 -1.14 -2.13 -2.23
CA THR A 22 -1.31 -3.40 -2.95
C THR A 22 -1.98 -4.49 -2.12
N ARG A 23 -2.03 -4.35 -0.79
CA ARG A 23 -2.62 -5.35 0.10
C ARG A 23 -4.10 -5.53 -0.21
N ILE A 24 -4.56 -6.78 -0.21
CA ILE A 24 -5.97 -7.13 -0.38
C ILE A 24 -6.71 -6.99 0.95
N HIS A 25 -7.88 -6.35 0.93
CA HIS A 25 -8.74 -6.20 2.10
C HIS A 25 -10.07 -6.93 1.90
N GLY A 26 -10.41 -7.84 2.82
CA GLY A 26 -11.69 -8.53 2.78
C GLY A 26 -12.90 -7.58 2.86
N SER A 27 -12.77 -6.47 3.59
CA SER A 27 -13.78 -5.41 3.67
C SER A 27 -13.99 -4.65 2.35
N LEU A 28 -13.03 -4.71 1.42
CA LEU A 28 -13.15 -4.14 0.07
C LEU A 28 -13.62 -5.19 -0.95
N GLY A 29 -14.05 -6.38 -0.51
CA GLY A 29 -14.44 -7.46 -1.42
C GLY A 29 -13.24 -8.22 -1.98
N TYR A 30 -12.16 -8.34 -1.21
CA TYR A 30 -10.92 -9.02 -1.59
C TYR A 30 -10.19 -8.38 -2.78
N VAL A 31 -10.25 -7.06 -2.88
CA VAL A 31 -9.38 -6.27 -3.77
C VAL A 31 -8.50 -5.31 -2.97
N SER A 32 -7.50 -4.73 -3.65
CA SER A 32 -6.66 -3.70 -3.07
C SER A 32 -7.37 -2.34 -3.00
N PRO A 33 -6.97 -1.43 -2.10
CA PRO A 33 -7.50 -0.07 -2.07
C PRO A 33 -7.37 0.66 -3.41
N GLU A 34 -6.23 0.49 -4.09
CA GLU A 34 -6.02 1.10 -5.41
C GLU A 34 -7.01 0.57 -6.46
N THR A 35 -7.22 -0.74 -6.51
CA THR A 35 -8.20 -1.37 -7.41
C THR A 35 -9.62 -0.90 -7.07
N PHE A 36 -9.95 -0.85 -5.78
CA PHE A 36 -11.25 -0.40 -5.32
C PHE A 36 -11.53 1.05 -5.73
N GLU A 37 -10.58 1.96 -5.50
CA GLU A 37 -10.69 3.36 -5.91
C GLU A 37 -10.75 3.53 -7.43
N ALA A 38 -9.96 2.75 -8.19
CA ALA A 38 -10.00 2.79 -9.64
C ALA A 38 -11.38 2.38 -10.18
N ALA A 39 -11.99 1.34 -9.61
CA ALA A 39 -13.36 0.94 -9.96
C ALA A 39 -14.39 2.03 -9.60
N ALA A 40 -14.24 2.69 -8.45
CA ALA A 40 -15.13 3.76 -8.01
C ALA A 40 -15.02 5.04 -8.86
N ARG A 41 -13.85 5.33 -9.44
CA ARG A 41 -13.63 6.50 -10.33
C ARG A 41 -14.21 6.33 -11.73
N VAL A 42 -14.52 5.10 -12.14
CA VAL A 42 -15.02 4.77 -13.48
C VAL A 42 -16.56 4.64 -13.49
N GLY A 43 -17.21 4.85 -12.34
CA GLY A 43 -18.67 4.85 -12.19
C GLY A 43 -19.29 6.23 -12.20
#